data_AF-A0A953WMN5-F1
#
_entry.id   AF-A0A953WMN5-F1
#
_cell.length_a   1.000
_cell.length_b   1.000
_cell.length_c   1.000
_cell.angle_alpha   90.00
_cell.angle_beta   90.00
_cell.angle_gamma   90.00
#
_symmetry.space_group_name_H-M   'P 1'
#
loop_
_entity.id
_entity.type
_entity.pdbx_description
1 polymer ?
#
loop_
_entity_poly.entity_id
_entity_poly.type
_entity_poly.pdbx_seq_one_letter_code
_entity_poly.pdbx_strand_id
1 'polypeptide(L)'
;AAIAPAQASDFVARCVAISSNDTLPEGMSQADLEAGCACLAAAAEADPAVAADLEPALSIEDYEARMASVGPAGQAALSSCSP
;
A
#
# COMPACT_ATOMS: atom_id res chain seq x y z
N ALA A 1 9.94 -7.55 11.37
CA ALA A 1 9.59 -6.59 12.44
C ALA A 1 8.47 -5.72 11.90
N ALA A 2 7.53 -5.26 12.72
CA ALA A 2 6.50 -4.33 12.27
C ALA A 2 7.17 -3.04 11.78
N ILE A 3 6.63 -2.41 10.72
CA ILE A 3 7.18 -1.15 10.24
C ILE A 3 6.95 -0.05 11.28
N ALA A 4 7.88 0.89 11.36
CA ALA A 4 7.71 2.06 12.21
C ALA A 4 6.57 2.95 11.66
N PRO A 5 5.83 3.69 12.51
CA PRO A 5 4.75 4.60 12.08
C PRO A 5 5.20 5.62 11.03
N ALA A 6 6.46 6.05 11.09
CA ALA A 6 7.06 6.94 10.12
C ALA A 6 7.21 6.29 8.72
N GLN A 7 7.50 4.99 8.66
CA GLN A 7 7.57 4.23 7.39
C GLN A 7 6.18 3.92 6.83
N ALA A 8 5.21 3.66 7.71
CA ALA A 8 3.81 3.49 7.34
C ALA A 8 3.26 4.77 6.67
N SER A 9 3.56 5.93 7.25
CA SER A 9 3.19 7.25 6.71
C SER A 9 3.89 7.54 5.36
N ASP A 10 5.17 7.19 5.23
CA ASP A 10 5.92 7.33 3.97
C ASP A 10 5.37 6.42 2.87
N PHE A 11 4.93 5.20 3.21
CA PHE A 11 4.26 4.29 2.30
C PHE A 11 2.99 4.91 1.73
N VAL A 12 2.09 5.44 2.58
CA VAL A 12 0.85 6.10 2.12
C VAL A 12 1.19 7.27 1.18
N ALA A 13 2.13 8.14 1.59
CA ALA A 13 2.52 9.29 0.79
C ALA A 13 3.06 8.88 -0.59
N ARG A 14 3.93 7.86 -0.66
CA ARG A 14 4.47 7.36 -1.94
C ARG A 14 3.42 6.62 -2.77
N CYS A 15 2.51 5.89 -2.13
CA CYS A 15 1.39 5.18 -2.75
C CYS A 15 0.45 6.15 -3.47
N VAL A 16 0.08 7.25 -2.80
CA VAL A 16 -0.73 8.33 -3.39
C VAL A 16 0.05 9.14 -4.45
N ALA A 17 1.34 9.41 -4.23
CA ALA A 17 2.16 10.21 -5.15
C ALA A 17 2.41 9.52 -6.51
N ILE A 18 2.62 8.19 -6.51
CA ILE A 18 2.83 7.42 -7.73
C ILE A 18 1.55 7.37 -8.57
N SER A 19 0.40 7.09 -7.95
CA SER A 19 -0.89 7.10 -8.66
C SER A 19 -1.41 8.49 -9.02
N SER A 20 -0.75 9.55 -8.57
CA SER A 20 -1.02 10.92 -9.06
C SER A 20 -0.21 11.24 -10.32
N ASN A 21 0.87 10.48 -10.58
CA ASN A 21 1.63 10.53 -11.84
C ASN A 21 1.11 9.50 -12.86
N ASP A 22 0.61 8.36 -12.39
CA ASP A 22 0.08 7.28 -13.21
C ASP A 22 -1.45 7.30 -13.30
N THR A 23 -2.01 6.73 -14.35
CA THR A 23 -3.47 6.76 -14.55
C THR A 23 -4.10 5.80 -13.55
N LEU A 24 -4.90 6.30 -12.60
CA LEU A 24 -5.65 5.43 -11.69
C LEU A 24 -6.47 4.39 -12.48
N PRO A 25 -6.58 3.14 -11.99
CA PRO A 25 -7.44 2.14 -12.61
C PRO A 25 -8.86 2.67 -12.82
N GLU A 26 -9.47 2.35 -13.96
CA GLU A 26 -10.84 2.79 -14.25
C GLU A 26 -11.79 2.36 -13.12
N GLY A 27 -12.46 3.34 -12.49
CA GLY A 27 -13.38 3.12 -11.38
C GLY A 27 -12.79 3.30 -9.98
N MET A 28 -11.50 3.58 -9.85
CA MET A 28 -10.85 3.88 -8.57
C MET A 28 -10.66 5.40 -8.42
N SER A 29 -11.20 5.99 -7.36
CA SER A 29 -10.96 7.41 -7.06
C SER A 29 -9.67 7.58 -6.26
N GLN A 30 -9.12 8.79 -6.28
CA GLN A 30 -7.94 9.12 -5.47
C GLN A 30 -8.20 8.92 -3.96
N ALA A 31 -9.45 9.07 -3.52
CA ALA A 31 -9.86 8.80 -2.14
C ALA A 31 -9.88 7.30 -1.81
N ASP A 32 -10.34 6.45 -2.74
CA ASP A 32 -10.32 4.99 -2.57
C ASP A 32 -8.87 4.47 -2.49
N LEU A 33 -8.00 5.04 -3.30
CA LEU A 33 -6.57 4.74 -3.26
C LEU A 33 -5.96 5.14 -1.90
N GLU A 34 -6.16 6.39 -1.46
CA GLU A 34 -5.62 6.88 -0.20
C GLU A 34 -6.13 6.04 0.98
N ALA A 35 -7.41 5.66 0.96
CA ALA A 35 -8.00 4.75 1.95
C ALA A 35 -7.34 3.35 1.92
N GLY A 36 -7.14 2.76 0.74
CA GLY A 36 -6.46 1.47 0.58
C GLY A 36 -5.01 1.51 1.08
N CYS A 37 -4.25 2.54 0.70
CA CYS A 37 -2.87 2.72 1.13
C CYS A 37 -2.77 2.95 2.65
N ALA A 38 -3.66 3.76 3.23
CA ALA A 38 -3.71 4.02 4.68
C ALA A 38 -4.04 2.75 5.48
N CYS A 39 -4.92 1.91 4.95
CA CYS A 39 -5.30 0.68 5.60
C CYS A 39 -4.20 -0.39 5.53
N LEU A 40 -3.47 -0.47 4.41
CA LEU A 40 -2.24 -1.26 4.30
C LEU A 40 -1.17 -0.83 5.30
N ALA A 41 -0.98 0.48 5.44
CA ALA A 41 -0.04 1.06 6.39
C ALA A 41 -0.39 0.67 7.83
N ALA A 42 -1.66 0.81 8.23
CA ALA A 42 -2.15 0.37 9.54
C ALA A 42 -1.99 -1.14 9.75
N ALA A 43 -2.26 -1.95 8.72
CA ALA A 43 -2.05 -3.40 8.78
C ALA A 43 -0.58 -3.76 8.96
N ALA A 44 0.33 -3.03 8.33
CA ALA A 44 1.78 -3.23 8.46
C ALA A 44 2.36 -2.77 9.81
N GLU A 45 1.75 -1.78 10.44
CA GLU A 45 2.05 -1.42 11.83
C GLU A 45 1.61 -2.52 12.82
N ALA A 46 0.48 -3.17 12.53
CA ALA A 46 -0.06 -4.24 13.37
C ALA A 46 0.60 -5.61 13.11
N ASP A 47 1.01 -5.88 11.86
CA ASP A 47 1.52 -7.17 11.42
C ASP A 47 2.91 -7.07 10.74
N PRO A 48 3.96 -7.66 11.34
CA PRO A 48 5.29 -7.70 10.75
C PRO A 48 5.39 -8.46 9.42
N ALA A 49 4.45 -9.35 9.10
CA ALA A 49 4.41 -10.06 7.82
C ALA A 49 3.98 -9.12 6.69
N VAL A 50 2.97 -8.28 6.95
CA VAL A 50 2.52 -7.24 6.01
C VAL A 50 3.62 -6.20 5.80
N ALA A 51 4.32 -5.81 6.86
CA ALA A 51 5.50 -4.95 6.80
C ALA A 51 6.59 -5.50 5.86
N ALA A 52 6.90 -6.80 5.95
CA ALA A 52 7.89 -7.45 5.10
C ALA A 52 7.45 -7.54 3.63
N ASP A 53 6.15 -7.69 3.37
CA ASP A 53 5.58 -7.68 2.02
C ASP A 53 5.60 -6.27 1.39
N LEU A 54 5.55 -5.21 2.20
CA LEU A 54 5.54 -3.83 1.72
C LEU A 54 6.92 -3.25 1.42
N GLU A 55 7.98 -3.69 2.10
CA GLU A 55 9.35 -3.23 1.83
C GLU A 55 9.78 -3.35 0.35
N PRO A 56 9.59 -4.49 -0.34
CA PRO A 56 9.92 -4.59 -1.76
C PRO A 56 9.00 -3.73 -2.61
N ALA A 57 7.71 -3.62 -2.25
CA ALA A 57 6.76 -2.75 -2.93
C ALA A 57 7.22 -1.27 -2.86
N LEU A 58 7.75 -0.80 -1.73
CA LEU A 58 8.27 0.57 -1.61
C LEU A 58 9.41 0.90 -2.59
N SER A 59 10.10 -0.11 -3.12
CA SER A 59 11.22 0.07 -4.06
C SER A 59 10.77 0.10 -5.52
N ILE A 60 9.50 -0.21 -5.80
CA ILE A 60 8.96 -0.24 -7.16
C ILE A 60 8.41 1.14 -7.54
N GLU A 61 8.69 1.57 -8.76
CA GLU A 61 8.27 2.88 -9.28
C GLU A 61 6.86 2.86 -9.90
N ASP A 62 6.43 1.70 -10.38
CA ASP A 62 5.13 1.49 -11.04
C ASP A 62 4.07 0.98 -10.05
N TYR A 63 2.85 1.55 -10.10
CA TYR A 63 1.76 1.20 -9.18
C TYR A 63 1.28 -0.25 -9.35
N GLU A 64 1.07 -0.70 -10.59
CA GLU A 64 0.58 -2.07 -10.84
C GLU A 64 1.61 -3.10 -10.41
N ALA A 65 2.88 -2.86 -10.73
CA ALA A 65 3.98 -3.71 -10.29
C ALA A 65 4.11 -3.71 -8.76
N ARG A 66 3.83 -2.58 -8.10
CA ARG A 66 3.78 -2.50 -6.63
C ARG A 66 2.71 -3.37 -6.05
N MET A 67 1.49 -3.20 -6.54
CA MET A 67 0.30 -3.92 -6.07
C MET A 67 0.39 -5.43 -6.36
N ALA A 68 1.05 -5.80 -7.46
CA ALA A 68 1.36 -7.19 -7.77
C ALA A 68 2.50 -7.76 -6.89
N SER A 69 3.42 -6.92 -6.43
CA SER A 69 4.54 -7.32 -5.58
C SER A 69 4.18 -7.46 -4.11
N VAL A 70 3.07 -6.87 -3.66
CA VAL A 70 2.61 -7.04 -2.29
C VAL A 70 2.24 -8.50 -2.12
N GLY A 71 2.95 -9.18 -1.23
CA GLY A 71 2.72 -10.59 -0.97
C GLY A 71 1.33 -10.86 -0.35
N PRO A 72 1.06 -12.13 -0.04
CA PRO A 72 -0.27 -12.57 0.36
C PRO A 72 -0.79 -11.88 1.63
N ALA A 73 0.09 -11.43 2.54
CA ALA A 73 -0.35 -10.71 3.73
C ALA A 73 -0.81 -9.29 3.39
N GLY A 74 -0.09 -8.60 2.51
CA GLY A 74 -0.51 -7.28 2.01
C GLY A 74 -1.76 -7.32 1.14
N GLN A 75 -1.93 -8.35 0.31
CA GLN A 75 -3.17 -8.57 -0.43
C GLN A 75 -4.37 -8.89 0.49
N ALA A 76 -4.16 -9.68 1.54
CA ALA A 76 -5.19 -9.94 2.54
C ALA A 76 -5.57 -8.67 3.30
N ALA A 77 -4.59 -7.84 3.67
CA ALA A 77 -4.83 -6.53 4.28
C ALA A 77 -5.69 -5.65 3.37
N LEU A 78 -5.30 -5.46 2.10
CA LEU A 78 -6.10 -4.73 1.11
C LEU A 78 -7.53 -5.24 0.98
N SER A 79 -7.70 -6.57 0.91
CA SER A 79 -9.02 -7.19 0.78
C SER A 79 -9.89 -6.99 2.03
N SER A 80 -9.27 -6.86 3.21
CA SER A 80 -9.96 -6.53 4.46
C SER A 80 -10.30 -5.04 4.59
N CYS A 81 -9.67 -4.21 3.74
CA CYS A 81 -9.75 -2.76 3.72
C CYS A 81 -10.61 -2.21 2.58
N SER A 82 -11.06 -3.06 1.65
CA SER A 82 -12.09 -2.67 0.67
C SER A 82 -13.40 -2.36 1.40
N PRO A 83 -14.06 -1.23 1.09
CA PRO A 83 -15.37 -0.89 1.65
C PRO A 83 -16.47 -1.90 1.27
#